data_AF-A0A2G5H9T8-F1
#
_entry.id   AF-A0A2G5H9T8-F1
#
_cell.length_a   1.000
_cell.length_b   1.000
_cell.length_c   1.000
_cell.angle_alpha   90.00
_cell.angle_beta   90.00
_cell.angle_gamma   90.00
#
_symmetry.space_group_name_H-M   'P 1'
#
loop_
_entity.id
_entity.type
_entity.pdbx_description
1 polymer ?
#
loop_
_entity_poly.entity_id
_entity_poly.type
_entity_poly.pdbx_seq_one_letter_code
_entity_poly.pdbx_strand_id
1 'polypeptide(L)'
;MASQVSSSEPAPPRRSARNRHTALEDRKPAETRQRARPKASSARRKTQKPADEPSTPRPEENIDEDDLCPICQVLLYRPVTTQCNHTMCESCMAHWADVSVNSQMKIVDVDEEPQTFDAVSGIEAKCPMCRTQTTASYNPDLAARLGRDYPATTRERSVEEADSLGEQGSIQTLTVYVGNRHRYIADAETANCHEWTFFVKPSRTDIIEEVQLVLHPTFRPNRVIRQRAPYEVKRLGWGTFAVTAYVILKAGYTWVSSEAENSPDGA
;
A
#
# COMPACT_ATOMS: atom_id res chain seq x y z
N MET A 1 58.68 -23.43 -37.77
CA MET A 1 57.38 -23.95 -38.20
C MET A 1 56.33 -23.04 -37.55
N ALA A 2 55.93 -21.89 -38.09
CA ALA A 2 55.12 -21.65 -39.31
C ALA A 2 53.95 -22.66 -39.38
N SER A 3 52.67 -22.30 -39.26
CA SER A 3 51.90 -21.23 -39.94
C SER A 3 50.63 -20.89 -39.13
N GLN A 4 50.26 -19.62 -38.89
CA GLN A 4 49.41 -18.70 -39.69
C GLN A 4 47.98 -19.21 -39.96
N VAL A 5 46.93 -18.63 -39.34
CA VAL A 5 46.09 -17.44 -39.69
C VAL A 5 44.82 -17.80 -40.49
N SER A 6 43.65 -17.32 -40.03
CA SER A 6 42.52 -16.66 -40.77
C SER A 6 41.20 -16.94 -40.01
N SER A 7 40.48 -16.02 -39.35
CA SER A 7 39.89 -14.71 -39.73
C SER A 7 38.96 -14.76 -40.95
N SER A 8 37.64 -14.72 -40.71
CA SER A 8 36.65 -14.12 -41.63
C SER A 8 35.23 -14.03 -41.05
N GLU A 9 34.86 -12.86 -40.53
CA GLU A 9 33.62 -12.15 -40.92
C GLU A 9 34.04 -11.15 -42.03
N PRO A 10 33.18 -10.61 -42.94
CA PRO A 10 31.85 -10.05 -42.62
C PRO A 10 30.77 -10.07 -43.75
N ALA A 11 29.58 -9.54 -43.39
CA ALA A 11 28.79 -8.53 -44.13
C ALA A 11 27.34 -8.88 -44.61
N PRO A 12 26.36 -7.95 -44.41
CA PRO A 12 24.96 -7.99 -44.88
C PRO A 12 24.81 -7.22 -46.21
N PRO A 13 23.65 -6.66 -46.62
CA PRO A 13 22.24 -7.08 -46.63
C PRO A 13 21.68 -7.14 -48.07
N ARG A 14 20.45 -7.65 -48.30
CA ARG A 14 19.70 -7.33 -49.54
C ARG A 14 18.22 -6.99 -49.30
N ARG A 15 17.85 -5.89 -49.95
CA ARG A 15 16.57 -5.16 -49.99
C ARG A 15 15.61 -5.69 -51.06
N SER A 16 14.38 -5.15 -50.98
CA SER A 16 13.38 -4.86 -52.03
C SER A 16 12.24 -5.89 -52.12
N ALA A 17 10.97 -5.53 -52.32
CA ALA A 17 10.34 -4.31 -52.81
C ALA A 17 8.88 -4.22 -52.26
N ARG A 18 8.39 -3.06 -51.84
CA ARG A 18 7.58 -2.09 -52.61
C ARG A 18 6.12 -2.52 -52.87
N ASN A 19 5.18 -1.89 -52.16
CA ASN A 19 3.92 -1.29 -52.63
C ASN A 19 3.04 -0.99 -51.39
N ARG A 20 2.18 0.03 -51.33
CA ARG A 20 1.94 1.25 -52.11
C ARG A 20 0.93 2.06 -51.27
N HIS A 21 1.12 3.37 -51.25
CA HIS A 21 0.20 4.45 -50.86
C HIS A 21 -1.29 4.11 -50.77
N THR A 22 -1.96 4.64 -49.74
CA THR A 22 -3.02 5.66 -49.90
C THR A 22 -3.21 6.45 -48.61
N ALA A 23 -2.96 7.77 -48.71
CA ALA A 23 -3.52 8.80 -47.83
C ALA A 23 -4.87 9.26 -48.40
N LEU A 24 -5.79 9.69 -47.54
CA LEU A 24 -6.97 10.56 -47.76
C LEU A 24 -7.65 10.67 -46.38
N GLU A 25 -7.31 11.68 -45.56
CA GLU A 25 -7.91 13.03 -45.51
C GLU A 25 -9.45 13.06 -45.44
N ASP A 26 -9.89 13.69 -44.34
CA ASP A 26 -11.08 14.52 -44.14
C ASP A 26 -12.43 14.09 -44.74
N ARG A 27 -13.43 13.91 -43.86
CA ARG A 27 -14.69 14.68 -43.94
C ARG A 27 -15.65 14.47 -42.77
N LYS A 28 -15.90 15.57 -42.07
CA LYS A 28 -17.07 15.88 -41.24
C LYS A 28 -18.32 16.03 -42.13
N PRO A 29 -19.51 15.65 -41.65
CA PRO A 29 -20.68 16.55 -41.74
C PRO A 29 -21.44 16.58 -40.40
N ALA A 30 -21.69 17.75 -39.83
CA ALA A 30 -22.81 18.66 -40.10
C ALA A 30 -24.11 18.25 -39.36
N GLU A 31 -24.58 19.22 -38.59
CA GLU A 31 -25.72 19.30 -37.67
C GLU A 31 -27.06 18.79 -38.25
N THR A 32 -28.01 18.40 -37.38
CA THR A 32 -29.37 19.00 -37.34
C THR A 32 -30.20 18.49 -36.13
N ARG A 33 -30.59 19.46 -35.29
CA ARG A 33 -31.82 19.65 -34.48
C ARG A 33 -32.31 18.61 -33.45
N GLN A 34 -32.04 18.98 -32.19
CA GLN A 34 -33.00 19.36 -31.14
C GLN A 34 -34.42 18.72 -31.12
N ARG A 35 -34.72 18.04 -30.00
CA ARG A 35 -35.98 18.20 -29.28
C ARG A 35 -35.73 18.26 -27.78
N ALA A 36 -36.25 19.34 -27.17
CA ALA A 36 -36.04 19.76 -25.80
C ALA A 36 -37.15 19.27 -24.85
N ARG A 37 -36.81 19.05 -23.57
CA ARG A 37 -37.59 19.34 -22.33
C ARG A 37 -36.94 18.65 -21.11
N PRO A 38 -37.11 19.15 -19.88
CA PRO A 38 -37.04 20.53 -19.40
C PRO A 38 -35.89 20.70 -18.39
N LYS A 39 -35.27 21.90 -18.35
CA LYS A 39 -34.31 22.26 -17.30
C LYS A 39 -35.08 22.61 -16.02
N ALA A 40 -34.96 21.78 -14.99
CA ALA A 40 -35.27 22.19 -13.63
C ALA A 40 -34.24 23.25 -13.21
N SER A 41 -34.69 24.49 -13.09
CA SER A 41 -33.96 25.61 -12.56
C SER A 41 -33.70 25.40 -11.06
N SER A 42 -32.55 24.83 -10.70
CA SER A 42 -32.07 24.94 -9.32
C SER A 42 -31.43 26.31 -9.16
N ALA A 43 -32.25 27.25 -8.68
CA ALA A 43 -31.84 28.60 -8.34
C ALA A 43 -30.66 28.53 -7.38
N ARG A 44 -29.53 29.10 -7.79
CA ARG A 44 -28.36 29.35 -6.96
C ARG A 44 -28.79 30.31 -5.85
N ARG A 45 -29.23 29.77 -4.71
CA ARG A 45 -29.56 30.55 -3.50
C ARG A 45 -28.25 31.15 -3.01
N LYS A 46 -28.04 32.44 -3.31
CA LYS A 46 -27.05 33.27 -2.62
C LYS A 46 -27.44 33.25 -1.14
N THR A 47 -26.79 32.40 -0.35
CA THR A 47 -26.82 32.51 1.10
C THR A 47 -26.12 33.81 1.45
N GLN A 48 -26.93 34.78 1.88
CA GLN A 48 -26.45 36.00 2.50
C GLN A 48 -25.71 35.60 3.78
N LYS A 49 -24.46 36.05 3.88
CA LYS A 49 -23.63 36.03 5.08
C LYS A 49 -24.41 36.78 6.18
N PRO A 50 -24.78 36.15 7.31
CA PRO A 50 -25.28 36.90 8.46
C PRO A 50 -24.13 37.74 9.01
N ALA A 51 -24.47 38.96 9.42
CA ALA A 51 -23.56 39.95 9.98
C ALA A 51 -22.94 39.45 11.30
N ASP A 52 -21.76 40.00 11.57
CA ASP A 52 -20.92 39.89 12.77
C ASP A 52 -21.65 39.39 14.03
N GLU A 53 -21.44 38.12 14.37
CA GLU A 53 -21.35 37.72 15.76
C GLU A 53 -19.99 38.17 16.30
N PRO A 54 -19.90 38.69 17.53
CA PRO A 54 -18.61 38.96 18.15
C PRO A 54 -17.86 37.65 18.30
N SER A 55 -16.89 37.40 17.42
CA SER A 55 -15.93 36.31 17.59
C SER A 55 -15.19 36.59 18.89
N THR A 56 -15.55 35.86 19.94
CA THR A 56 -14.77 35.81 21.18
C THR A 56 -13.31 35.63 20.77
N PRO A 57 -12.37 36.49 21.22
CA PRO A 57 -10.97 36.31 20.88
C PRO A 57 -10.59 34.92 21.37
N ARG A 58 -10.26 34.04 20.41
CA ARG A 58 -9.71 32.73 20.73
C ARG A 58 -8.45 33.00 21.54
N PRO A 59 -8.25 32.36 22.71
CA PRO A 59 -6.97 32.43 23.37
C PRO A 59 -5.94 31.93 22.36
N GLU A 60 -5.00 32.78 21.96
CA GLU A 60 -3.84 32.33 21.21
C GLU A 60 -3.01 31.49 22.19
N GLU A 61 -3.27 30.18 22.18
CA GLU A 61 -2.48 29.22 22.95
C GLU A 61 -1.06 29.22 22.38
N ASN A 62 -0.10 29.67 23.19
CA ASN A 62 1.32 29.59 22.83
C ASN A 62 1.81 28.18 23.17
N ILE A 63 2.05 27.38 22.14
CA ILE A 63 2.46 25.97 22.27
C ILE A 63 3.97 25.91 22.51
N ASP A 64 4.38 25.20 23.56
CA ASP A 64 5.80 24.95 23.83
C ASP A 64 6.45 24.12 22.71
N GLU A 65 7.72 24.40 22.39
CA GLU A 65 8.47 23.66 21.36
C GLU A 65 8.58 22.16 21.69
N ASP A 66 8.63 21.80 22.97
CA ASP A 66 8.68 20.40 23.43
C ASP A 66 7.35 19.65 23.22
N ASP A 67 6.25 20.38 23.00
CA ASP A 67 4.92 19.83 22.76
C ASP A 67 4.55 19.74 21.26
N LEU A 68 5.47 20.18 20.38
CA LEU A 68 5.34 20.04 18.94
C LEU A 68 5.84 18.68 18.46
N CYS A 69 5.14 18.11 17.48
CA CYS A 69 5.58 16.90 16.82
C CYS A 69 6.81 17.21 15.94
N PRO A 70 7.93 16.46 16.06
CA PRO A 70 9.12 16.74 15.27
C PRO A 70 8.95 16.47 13.76
N ILE A 71 7.87 15.78 13.36
CA ILE A 71 7.59 15.46 11.95
C ILE A 71 6.70 16.52 11.32
N CYS A 72 5.49 16.74 11.86
CA CYS A 72 4.55 17.72 11.29
C CYS A 72 4.72 19.14 11.83
N GLN A 73 5.50 19.34 12.90
CA GLN A 73 5.76 20.64 13.54
C GLN A 73 4.50 21.34 14.07
N VAL A 74 3.47 20.55 14.40
CA VAL A 74 2.22 20.99 15.03
C VAL A 74 2.07 20.27 16.39
N LEU A 75 1.21 20.79 17.29
CA LEU A 75 0.89 20.16 18.57
C LEU A 75 0.70 18.63 18.42
N LEU A 76 1.42 17.89 19.26
CA LEU A 76 1.32 16.43 19.35
C LEU A 76 -0.13 16.00 19.53
N TYR A 77 -0.63 15.17 18.62
CA TYR A 77 -1.96 14.59 18.69
C TYR A 77 -1.85 13.07 18.70
N ARG A 78 -2.59 12.44 19.62
CA ARG A 78 -2.47 11.01 19.94
C ARG A 78 -1.00 10.56 19.99
N PRO A 79 -0.16 11.14 20.87
CA PRO A 79 1.26 10.93 20.85
C PRO A 79 1.63 9.46 21.06
N VAL A 80 2.59 8.97 20.29
CA VAL A 80 3.26 7.69 20.50
C VAL A 80 4.71 7.94 20.92
N THR A 81 5.17 7.18 21.90
CA THR A 81 6.55 7.23 22.39
C THR A 81 7.28 5.96 22.00
N THR A 82 8.43 6.13 21.37
CA THR A 82 9.32 5.03 20.96
C THR A 82 10.11 4.48 22.13
N GLN A 83 10.62 3.25 22.04
CA GLN A 83 11.52 2.68 23.07
C GLN A 83 12.83 3.46 23.24
N CYS A 84 13.24 4.19 22.19
CA CYS A 84 14.36 5.14 22.26
C CYS A 84 13.98 6.52 22.82
N ASN A 85 12.80 6.65 23.42
CA ASN A 85 12.28 7.85 24.10
C ASN A 85 12.12 9.10 23.20
N HIS A 86 11.75 8.90 21.94
CA HIS A 86 11.28 9.97 21.06
C HIS A 86 9.77 9.90 20.88
N THR A 87 9.12 11.06 20.85
CA THR A 87 7.67 11.18 20.78
C THR A 87 7.22 11.94 19.53
N MET A 88 6.15 11.46 18.89
CA MET A 88 5.54 12.05 17.70
C MET A 88 4.05 11.67 17.62
N CYS A 89 3.28 12.22 16.69
CA CYS A 89 1.91 11.80 16.45
C CYS A 89 1.84 10.34 15.98
N GLU A 90 0.79 9.62 16.37
CA GLU A 90 0.52 8.25 15.89
C GLU A 90 0.51 8.17 14.35
N SER A 91 -0.21 9.10 13.70
CA SER A 91 -0.29 9.20 12.23
C SER A 91 1.08 9.45 11.58
N CYS A 92 1.90 10.31 12.17
CA CYS A 92 3.25 10.60 11.68
C CYS A 92 4.20 9.40 11.79
N MET A 93 4.16 8.66 12.92
CA MET A 93 4.95 7.44 13.08
C MET A 93 4.51 6.35 12.09
N ALA A 94 3.21 6.21 11.86
CA ALA A 94 2.68 5.24 10.90
C ALA A 94 3.10 5.54 9.46
N HIS A 95 2.98 6.79 9.03
CA HIS A 95 3.44 7.19 7.70
C HIS A 95 4.96 6.97 7.55
N TRP A 96 5.72 7.28 8.59
CA TRP A 96 7.16 7.02 8.59
C TRP A 96 7.48 5.52 8.52
N ALA A 97 6.70 4.68 9.19
CA ALA A 97 6.90 3.24 9.15
C ALA A 97 6.70 2.65 7.75
N ASP A 98 5.73 3.13 6.97
CA ASP A 98 5.57 2.74 5.56
C ASP A 98 6.88 2.99 4.76
N VAL A 99 7.46 4.18 4.90
CA VAL A 99 8.71 4.55 4.22
C VAL A 99 9.93 3.81 4.80
N SER A 100 9.95 3.56 6.09
CA SER A 100 11.08 2.95 6.81
C SER A 100 11.19 1.44 6.56
N VAL A 101 10.04 0.76 6.45
CA VAL A 101 9.95 -0.70 6.23
C VAL A 101 10.33 -1.09 4.80
N ASN A 102 10.30 -0.16 3.84
CA ASN A 102 10.81 -0.37 2.48
C ASN A 102 12.33 -0.61 2.39
N SER A 103 13.06 -0.66 3.51
CA SER A 103 14.51 -0.77 3.50
C SER A 103 15.10 -2.17 3.22
N GLN A 104 14.36 -3.29 3.24
CA GLN A 104 14.76 -4.60 2.66
C GLN A 104 13.80 -5.74 3.08
N MET A 105 13.27 -6.51 2.12
CA MET A 105 12.64 -7.81 2.42
C MET A 105 13.68 -8.74 3.05
N LYS A 106 13.47 -9.16 4.30
CA LYS A 106 14.33 -10.12 5.00
C LYS A 106 14.05 -11.53 4.49
N ILE A 107 15.08 -12.26 4.09
CA ILE A 107 15.00 -13.69 3.78
C ILE A 107 14.93 -14.45 5.11
N VAL A 108 13.88 -15.26 5.28
CA VAL A 108 13.64 -16.12 6.46
C VAL A 108 13.63 -17.59 6.04
N ASP A 109 13.71 -18.51 7.01
CA ASP A 109 13.61 -19.94 6.73
C ASP A 109 12.20 -20.31 6.23
N VAL A 110 12.09 -21.28 5.33
CA VAL A 110 10.83 -21.68 4.70
C VAL A 110 9.80 -22.24 5.71
N ASP A 111 10.31 -22.85 6.78
CA ASP A 111 9.52 -23.46 7.84
C ASP A 111 9.25 -22.50 9.02
N GLU A 112 9.83 -21.29 9.00
CA GLU A 112 9.51 -20.24 9.96
C GLU A 112 8.03 -19.81 9.84
N GLU A 113 7.40 -19.57 11.00
CA GLU A 113 6.06 -18.99 11.08
C GLU A 113 6.15 -17.53 11.51
N PRO A 114 5.38 -16.64 10.85
CA PRO A 114 5.35 -15.23 11.24
C PRO A 114 4.71 -15.13 12.62
N GLN A 115 5.42 -14.55 13.59
CA GLN A 115 4.87 -14.37 14.93
C GLN A 115 3.71 -13.36 14.87
N THR A 116 2.60 -13.69 15.53
CA THR A 116 1.49 -12.77 15.76
C THR A 116 2.03 -11.58 16.54
N PHE A 117 2.06 -10.41 15.90
CA PHE A 117 2.49 -9.20 16.57
C PHE A 117 1.40 -8.76 17.56
N ASP A 118 1.77 -8.58 18.83
CA ASP A 118 0.86 -8.10 19.87
C ASP A 118 0.51 -6.63 19.59
N ALA A 119 -0.78 -6.32 19.45
CA ALA A 119 -1.29 -4.97 19.19
C ALA A 119 -0.89 -3.94 20.26
N VAL A 120 -0.46 -4.39 21.44
CA VAL A 120 0.13 -3.53 22.48
C VAL A 120 1.52 -3.02 22.09
N SER A 121 2.24 -3.75 21.23
CA SER A 121 3.65 -3.53 20.96
C SER A 121 3.95 -2.52 19.85
N GLY A 122 2.95 -1.96 19.17
CA GLY A 122 3.13 -0.78 18.33
C GLY A 122 3.76 -1.00 16.94
N ILE A 123 3.82 0.08 16.16
CA ILE A 123 4.39 0.07 14.81
C ILE A 123 5.91 -0.19 14.89
N GLU A 124 6.44 -1.19 14.16
CA GLU A 124 7.88 -1.47 14.12
C GLU A 124 8.51 -0.74 12.93
N ALA A 125 9.43 0.18 13.22
CA ALA A 125 10.17 0.93 12.21
C ALA A 125 11.46 1.49 12.79
N LYS A 126 12.35 1.99 11.94
CA LYS A 126 13.46 2.85 12.42
C LYS A 126 12.86 4.15 12.93
N CYS A 127 13.22 4.58 14.13
CA CYS A 127 12.80 5.87 14.67
C CYS A 127 13.17 7.03 13.71
N PRO A 128 12.26 7.95 13.37
CA PRO A 128 12.60 9.09 12.50
C PRO A 128 13.64 10.05 13.13
N MET A 129 13.74 10.08 14.46
CA MET A 129 14.66 10.97 15.17
C MET A 129 16.08 10.41 15.27
N CYS A 130 16.23 9.14 15.60
CA CYS A 130 17.54 8.54 15.89
C CYS A 130 17.88 7.32 15.03
N ARG A 131 16.98 6.87 14.15
CA ARG A 131 17.12 5.72 13.24
C ARG A 131 17.29 4.35 13.92
N THR A 132 17.20 4.29 15.24
CA THR A 132 17.19 3.03 16.00
C THR A 132 15.95 2.21 15.65
N GLN A 133 16.12 0.91 15.39
CA GLN A 133 15.01 -0.03 15.25
C GLN A 133 14.20 -0.02 16.55
N THR A 134 12.92 0.34 16.47
CA THR A 134 12.13 0.57 17.68
C THR A 134 10.67 0.23 17.42
N THR A 135 9.92 0.12 18.51
CA THR A 135 8.47 0.14 18.47
C THR A 135 7.94 1.40 19.14
N ALA A 136 6.73 1.83 18.79
CA ALA A 136 6.10 3.03 19.33
C ALA A 136 4.75 2.70 19.97
N SER A 137 4.54 3.09 21.23
CA SER A 137 3.29 2.87 21.97
C SER A 137 2.59 4.19 22.29
N TYR A 138 1.25 4.18 22.33
CA TYR A 138 0.46 5.34 22.70
C TYR A 138 0.80 5.84 24.11
N ASN A 139 0.97 7.15 24.25
CA ASN A 139 1.30 7.82 25.51
C ASN A 139 0.06 8.57 26.04
N PRO A 140 -0.79 7.92 26.86
CA PRO A 140 -2.04 8.51 27.36
C PRO A 140 -1.80 9.66 28.33
N ASP A 141 -0.72 9.62 29.11
CA ASP A 141 -0.41 10.65 30.10
C ASP A 141 -0.05 11.96 29.43
N LEU A 142 0.78 11.89 28.37
CA LEU A 142 1.12 13.04 27.56
C LEU A 142 -0.12 13.57 26.82
N ALA A 143 -0.93 12.69 26.21
CA ALA A 143 -2.16 13.10 25.56
C ALA A 143 -3.12 13.84 26.52
N ALA A 144 -3.26 13.33 27.75
CA ALA A 144 -4.09 13.95 28.77
C ALA A 144 -3.52 15.29 29.25
N ARG A 145 -2.19 15.44 29.32
CA ARG A 145 -1.54 16.72 29.63
C ARG A 145 -1.79 17.76 28.54
N LEU A 146 -1.50 17.42 27.28
CA LEU A 146 -1.69 18.33 26.14
C LEU A 146 -3.15 18.77 26.00
N GLY A 147 -4.11 17.87 26.24
CA GLY A 147 -5.53 18.22 26.23
C GLY A 147 -5.98 19.15 27.35
N ARG A 148 -5.24 19.22 28.48
CA ARG A 148 -5.48 20.20 29.55
C ARG A 148 -4.79 21.53 29.29
N ASP A 149 -3.57 21.48 28.78
CA ASP A 149 -2.71 22.66 28.59
C ASP A 149 -3.09 23.45 27.33
N TYR A 150 -3.52 22.75 26.27
CA TYR A 150 -3.89 23.32 24.96
C TYR A 150 -5.25 22.79 24.47
N PRO A 151 -6.36 23.04 25.20
CA PRO A 151 -7.67 22.48 24.90
C PRO A 151 -8.24 22.94 23.54
N ALA A 152 -8.00 24.17 23.12
CA ALA A 152 -8.50 24.67 21.84
C ALA A 152 -7.73 24.01 20.68
N THR A 153 -6.40 24.03 20.74
CA THR A 153 -5.53 23.45 19.70
C THR A 153 -5.72 21.93 19.61
N THR A 154 -5.83 21.23 20.74
CA THR A 154 -6.09 19.78 20.77
C THR A 154 -7.41 19.44 20.07
N ARG A 155 -8.44 20.28 20.24
CA ARG A 155 -9.72 20.10 19.57
C ARG A 155 -9.59 20.30 18.07
N GLU A 156 -8.88 21.34 17.62
CA GLU A 156 -8.61 21.58 16.20
C GLU A 156 -7.87 20.39 15.58
N ARG A 157 -6.80 19.90 16.23
CA ARG A 157 -6.07 18.69 15.79
C ARG A 157 -6.97 17.47 15.68
N SER A 158 -7.92 17.29 16.61
CA SER A 158 -8.87 16.18 16.52
C SER A 158 -9.79 16.24 15.31
N VAL A 159 -10.15 17.45 14.86
CA VAL A 159 -10.97 17.65 13.66
C VAL A 159 -10.14 17.42 12.40
N GLU A 160 -8.92 18.00 12.33
CA GLU A 160 -8.00 17.80 11.21
C GLU A 160 -7.68 16.32 10.97
N GLU A 161 -7.42 15.58 12.04
CA GLU A 161 -7.13 14.15 11.96
C GLU A 161 -8.40 13.35 11.66
N ALA A 162 -9.58 13.75 12.15
CA ALA A 162 -10.84 13.10 11.77
C ALA A 162 -11.17 13.30 10.27
N ASP A 163 -10.90 14.49 9.73
CA ASP A 163 -11.09 14.81 8.31
C ASP A 163 -10.04 14.11 7.42
N SER A 164 -8.81 13.97 7.92
CA SER A 164 -7.72 13.28 7.20
C SER A 164 -7.84 11.76 7.26
N LEU A 165 -8.38 11.22 8.35
CA LEU A 165 -8.40 9.79 8.65
C LEU A 165 -9.77 9.13 8.51
N GLY A 166 -10.88 9.85 8.33
CA GLY A 166 -12.23 9.27 8.14
C GLY A 166 -12.48 7.99 8.93
N GLU A 167 -12.72 8.08 10.24
CA GLU A 167 -12.98 6.93 11.14
C GLU A 167 -11.90 5.81 11.17
N GLN A 168 -10.66 6.02 10.73
CA GLN A 168 -9.62 4.99 10.81
C GLN A 168 -9.16 4.74 12.25
N GLY A 169 -9.29 3.47 12.69
CA GLY A 169 -8.84 2.98 13.99
C GLY A 169 -7.31 2.94 14.16
N SER A 170 -6.83 2.25 15.19
CA SER A 170 -5.39 2.16 15.48
C SER A 170 -4.61 1.42 14.39
N ILE A 171 -3.43 1.97 14.04
CA ILE A 171 -2.56 1.43 12.99
C ILE A 171 -1.75 0.26 13.57
N GLN A 172 -1.62 -0.82 12.78
CA GLN A 172 -1.01 -2.08 13.20
C GLN A 172 -0.10 -2.63 12.12
N THR A 173 1.02 -3.25 12.54
CA THR A 173 1.96 -3.93 11.64
C THR A 173 1.45 -5.32 11.27
N LEU A 174 1.44 -5.65 9.97
CA LEU A 174 1.16 -6.99 9.46
C LEU A 174 2.40 -7.55 8.76
N THR A 175 3.02 -8.58 9.34
CA THR A 175 4.14 -9.29 8.72
C THR A 175 3.60 -10.34 7.77
N VAL A 176 4.08 -10.35 6.52
CA VAL A 176 3.68 -11.33 5.51
C VAL A 176 4.91 -12.07 4.99
N TYR A 177 4.97 -13.37 5.20
CA TYR A 177 5.98 -14.22 4.58
C TYR A 177 5.44 -14.75 3.25
N VAL A 178 6.21 -14.58 2.19
CA VAL A 178 5.89 -15.05 0.83
C VAL A 178 7.02 -15.96 0.38
N GLY A 179 6.69 -17.14 -0.14
CA GLY A 179 7.71 -18.08 -0.57
C GLY A 179 7.16 -19.30 -1.29
N ASN A 180 8.05 -20.23 -1.60
CA ASN A 180 7.67 -21.51 -2.20
C ASN A 180 8.53 -22.66 -1.69
N ARG A 181 7.95 -23.86 -1.68
CA ARG A 181 8.67 -25.14 -1.59
C ARG A 181 8.76 -25.77 -2.98
N HIS A 182 9.83 -26.50 -3.24
CA HIS A 182 10.05 -27.21 -4.50
C HIS A 182 10.64 -28.60 -4.23
N ARG A 183 10.18 -29.57 -5.01
CA ARG A 183 10.72 -30.93 -5.05
C ARG A 183 10.74 -31.44 -6.49
N TYR A 184 11.87 -32.01 -6.91
CA TYR A 184 11.97 -32.70 -8.19
C TYR A 184 11.42 -34.13 -8.10
N ILE A 185 10.63 -34.54 -9.10
CA ILE A 185 10.05 -35.87 -9.24
C ILE A 185 10.80 -36.59 -10.37
N ALA A 186 11.69 -37.50 -10.01
CA ALA A 186 12.54 -38.21 -10.96
C ALA A 186 11.76 -39.17 -11.88
N ASP A 187 10.69 -39.78 -11.37
CA ASP A 187 9.88 -40.77 -12.10
C ASP A 187 8.68 -40.15 -12.83
N ALA A 188 8.73 -38.84 -13.10
CA ALA A 188 7.65 -38.17 -13.80
C ALA A 188 7.59 -38.62 -15.27
N GLU A 189 6.46 -39.19 -15.67
CA GLU A 189 6.19 -39.63 -17.06
C GLU A 189 6.01 -38.44 -18.03
N THR A 190 5.95 -37.21 -17.51
CA THR A 190 5.71 -35.98 -18.28
C THR A 190 6.77 -34.93 -17.97
N ALA A 191 6.86 -33.90 -18.80
CA ALA A 191 7.73 -32.75 -18.55
C ALA A 191 7.43 -32.01 -17.23
N ASN A 192 6.25 -32.23 -16.62
CA ASN A 192 5.86 -31.66 -15.33
C ASN A 192 6.52 -32.40 -14.15
N CYS A 193 7.86 -32.41 -14.11
CA CYS A 193 8.66 -33.11 -13.12
C CYS A 193 9.01 -32.27 -11.89
N HIS A 194 8.52 -31.03 -11.78
CA HIS A 194 8.75 -30.17 -10.62
C HIS A 194 7.46 -30.02 -9.83
N GLU A 195 7.39 -30.61 -8.63
CA GLU A 195 6.35 -30.30 -7.65
C GLU A 195 6.73 -29.02 -6.93
N TRP A 196 5.79 -28.08 -6.87
CA TRP A 196 6.00 -26.80 -6.20
C TRP A 196 4.76 -26.42 -5.40
N THR A 197 4.99 -25.76 -4.27
CA THR A 197 3.95 -25.15 -3.44
C THR A 197 4.31 -23.70 -3.22
N PHE A 198 3.54 -22.76 -3.77
CA PHE A 198 3.64 -21.35 -3.44
C PHE A 198 2.71 -21.03 -2.26
N PHE A 199 3.18 -20.25 -1.30
CA PHE A 199 2.43 -19.93 -0.09
C PHE A 199 2.59 -18.46 0.33
N VAL A 200 1.55 -17.95 0.97
CA VAL A 200 1.54 -16.68 1.69
C VAL A 200 1.16 -16.96 3.14
N LYS A 201 1.98 -16.51 4.09
CA LYS A 201 1.76 -16.67 5.52
C LYS A 201 1.72 -15.28 6.16
N PRO A 202 0.54 -14.70 6.40
CA PRO A 202 0.41 -13.48 7.19
C PRO A 202 0.51 -13.81 8.69
N SER A 203 1.07 -12.89 9.49
CA SER A 203 1.12 -13.02 10.96
C SER A 203 -0.27 -13.00 11.60
N ARG A 204 -1.26 -12.43 10.91
CA ARG A 204 -2.67 -12.38 11.33
C ARG A 204 -3.57 -12.83 10.21
N THR A 205 -4.40 -13.82 10.48
CA THR A 205 -5.39 -14.35 9.54
C THR A 205 -6.79 -13.81 9.79
N ASP A 206 -7.04 -13.24 10.97
CA ASP A 206 -8.34 -12.74 11.41
C ASP A 206 -8.78 -11.48 10.65
N ILE A 207 -7.83 -10.72 10.09
CA ILE A 207 -8.08 -9.51 9.31
C ILE A 207 -8.04 -9.74 7.79
N ILE A 208 -7.70 -10.96 7.34
CA ILE A 208 -7.61 -11.32 5.92
C ILE A 208 -8.97 -11.83 5.46
N GLU A 209 -9.51 -11.24 4.39
CA GLU A 209 -10.72 -11.73 3.73
C GLU A 209 -10.38 -12.89 2.81
N GLU A 210 -9.41 -12.67 1.91
CA GLU A 210 -8.90 -13.71 1.03
C GLU A 210 -7.53 -13.38 0.45
N VAL A 211 -6.84 -14.43 0.01
CA VAL A 211 -5.62 -14.34 -0.78
C VAL A 211 -5.90 -14.87 -2.19
N GLN A 212 -5.62 -14.05 -3.19
CA GLN A 212 -5.76 -14.43 -4.59
C GLN A 212 -4.39 -14.65 -5.23
N LEU A 213 -4.15 -15.87 -5.70
CA LEU A 213 -2.92 -16.29 -6.34
C LEU A 213 -3.13 -16.34 -7.85
N VAL A 214 -2.46 -15.46 -8.59
CA VAL A 214 -2.49 -15.42 -10.05
C VAL A 214 -1.25 -16.10 -10.59
N LEU A 215 -1.48 -17.25 -11.21
CA LEU A 215 -0.50 -18.12 -11.84
C LEU A 215 -0.34 -17.79 -13.33
N HIS A 216 0.69 -18.37 -13.94
CA HIS A 216 0.90 -18.28 -15.39
C HIS A 216 -0.35 -18.74 -16.19
N PRO A 217 -0.69 -18.10 -17.33
CA PRO A 217 -1.88 -18.42 -18.12
C PRO A 217 -1.97 -19.84 -18.69
N THR A 218 -0.97 -20.70 -18.52
CA THR A 218 -1.05 -22.13 -18.90
C THR A 218 -1.72 -22.99 -17.83
N PHE A 219 -1.83 -22.52 -16.59
CA PHE A 219 -2.49 -23.24 -15.51
C PHE A 219 -4.02 -23.10 -15.61
N ARG A 220 -4.75 -24.13 -15.18
CA ARG A 220 -6.22 -24.13 -15.13
C ARG A 220 -6.71 -24.63 -13.76
N PRO A 221 -7.46 -23.82 -13.00
CA PRO A 221 -7.58 -22.36 -13.16
C PRO A 221 -6.21 -21.67 -12.95
N ASN A 222 -5.98 -20.55 -13.63
CA ASN A 222 -4.78 -19.72 -13.42
C ASN A 222 -4.96 -18.70 -12.28
N ARG A 223 -6.18 -18.52 -11.76
CA ARG A 223 -6.46 -17.74 -10.55
C ARG A 223 -6.97 -18.68 -9.47
N VAL A 224 -6.31 -18.67 -8.31
CA VAL A 224 -6.64 -19.51 -7.17
C VAL A 224 -6.96 -18.62 -5.98
N ILE A 225 -8.20 -18.67 -5.51
CA ILE A 225 -8.67 -17.86 -4.38
C ILE A 225 -8.66 -18.72 -3.11
N ARG A 226 -8.18 -18.14 -2.00
CA ARG A 226 -8.11 -18.77 -0.68
C ARG A 226 -8.69 -17.83 0.36
N GLN A 227 -9.91 -18.12 0.80
CA GLN A 227 -10.61 -17.35 1.85
C GLN A 227 -10.19 -17.72 3.28
N ARG A 228 -9.48 -18.85 3.44
CA ARG A 228 -9.03 -19.35 4.75
C ARG A 228 -7.63 -19.95 4.61
N ALA A 229 -6.84 -19.83 5.67
CA ALA A 229 -5.55 -20.48 5.77
C ALA A 229 -5.69 -22.02 5.65
N PRO A 230 -4.70 -22.73 5.08
CA PRO A 230 -3.44 -22.20 4.52
C PRO A 230 -3.63 -21.52 3.14
N TYR A 231 -3.01 -20.34 2.96
CA TYR A 231 -3.07 -19.58 1.71
C TYR A 231 -2.01 -20.05 0.71
N GLU A 232 -2.19 -21.27 0.22
CA GLU A 232 -1.21 -21.92 -0.66
C GLU A 232 -1.83 -22.60 -1.89
N VAL A 233 -0.98 -22.81 -2.88
CA VAL A 233 -1.29 -23.57 -4.09
C VAL A 233 -0.14 -24.51 -4.42
N LYS A 234 -0.50 -25.78 -4.62
CA LYS A 234 0.41 -26.86 -4.99
C LYS A 234 0.11 -27.36 -6.40
N ARG A 235 1.14 -27.48 -7.24
CA ARG A 235 1.02 -27.95 -8.64
C ARG A 235 2.32 -28.61 -9.11
N LEU A 236 2.24 -29.25 -10.27
CA LEU A 236 3.40 -29.67 -11.05
C LEU A 236 3.72 -28.63 -12.13
N GLY A 237 4.98 -28.54 -12.52
CA GLY A 237 5.44 -27.67 -13.61
C GLY A 237 6.77 -28.15 -14.18
N TRP A 238 7.21 -27.45 -15.22
CA TRP A 238 8.42 -27.77 -15.98
C TRP A 238 9.43 -26.60 -16.03
N GLY A 239 9.07 -25.45 -15.45
CA GLY A 239 9.87 -24.23 -15.49
C GLY A 239 9.47 -23.24 -14.41
N THR A 240 10.15 -22.10 -14.38
CA THR A 240 9.90 -20.99 -13.46
C THR A 240 8.97 -19.96 -14.06
N PHE A 241 8.23 -19.24 -13.23
CA PHE A 241 7.31 -18.18 -13.62
C PHE A 241 7.03 -17.27 -12.43
N ALA A 242 6.55 -16.05 -12.70
CA ALA A 242 6.09 -15.14 -11.65
C ALA A 242 4.70 -15.54 -11.16
N VAL A 243 4.50 -15.44 -9.84
CA VAL A 243 3.18 -15.56 -9.20
C VAL A 243 2.87 -14.21 -8.56
N THR A 244 1.72 -13.65 -8.91
CA THR A 244 1.21 -12.44 -8.24
C THR A 244 0.25 -12.88 -7.14
N ALA A 245 0.46 -12.38 -5.92
CA ALA A 245 -0.42 -12.64 -4.78
C ALA A 245 -1.08 -11.33 -4.32
N TYR A 246 -2.40 -11.29 -4.33
CA TYR A 246 -3.18 -10.21 -3.74
C TYR A 246 -3.64 -10.64 -2.35
N VAL A 247 -3.35 -9.83 -1.33
CA VAL A 247 -3.77 -10.05 0.05
C VAL A 247 -4.86 -9.04 0.38
N ILE A 248 -6.11 -9.50 0.41
CA ILE A 248 -7.29 -8.65 0.59
C ILE A 248 -7.68 -8.67 2.07
N LEU A 249 -7.82 -7.47 2.64
CA LEU A 249 -8.22 -7.28 4.02
C LEU A 249 -9.75 -7.26 4.14
N LYS A 250 -10.28 -7.67 5.28
CA LYS A 250 -11.71 -7.57 5.58
C LYS A 250 -12.16 -6.11 5.65
N ALA A 251 -13.44 -5.87 5.37
CA ALA A 251 -14.08 -4.58 5.58
C ALA A 251 -13.76 -3.99 6.97
N GLY A 252 -13.38 -2.71 6.99
CA GLY A 252 -12.93 -2.01 8.20
C GLY A 252 -11.41 -1.97 8.39
N TYR A 253 -10.65 -2.65 7.54
CA TYR A 253 -9.19 -2.57 7.50
C TYR A 253 -8.72 -2.02 6.16
N THR A 254 -7.64 -1.23 6.19
CA THR A 254 -7.03 -0.65 4.99
C THR A 254 -5.52 -0.71 5.11
N TRP A 255 -4.84 -0.96 4.00
CA TRP A 255 -3.39 -0.85 3.93
C TRP A 255 -2.98 0.62 3.95
N VAL A 256 -2.05 0.98 4.84
CA VAL A 256 -1.51 2.36 4.93
C VAL A 256 -0.54 2.66 3.77
N SER A 257 -0.05 1.62 3.09
CA SER A 257 0.95 1.77 2.04
C SER A 257 0.41 2.47 0.80
N SER A 258 1.19 3.42 0.27
CA SER A 258 0.87 4.15 -0.96
C SER A 258 0.82 3.27 -2.22
N GLU A 259 1.38 2.05 -2.17
CA GLU A 259 1.33 1.07 -3.25
C GLU A 259 0.10 0.16 -3.19
N ALA A 260 -0.74 0.28 -2.17
CA ALA A 260 -1.95 -0.52 -2.05
C ALA A 260 -3.00 -0.10 -3.08
N GLU A 261 -3.51 -1.08 -3.81
CA GLU A 261 -4.62 -0.90 -4.75
C GLU A 261 -5.94 -1.30 -4.09
N ASN A 262 -7.01 -0.56 -4.40
CA ASN A 262 -8.35 -0.97 -4.02
C ASN A 262 -8.67 -2.33 -4.64
N SER A 263 -9.40 -3.17 -3.92
CA SER A 263 -9.90 -4.42 -4.48
C SER A 263 -10.74 -4.12 -5.74
N PRO A 264 -10.82 -5.04 -6.73
CA PRO A 264 -11.69 -4.87 -7.89
C PRO A 264 -13.16 -4.60 -7.53
N ASP A 265 -13.56 -4.95 -6.31
CA ASP A 265 -14.90 -4.78 -5.77
C ASP A 265 -15.10 -3.44 -5.01
N GLY A 266 -14.06 -2.59 -4.96
CA GLY A 266 -14.16 -1.22 -4.45
C GLY A 266 -14.16 -1.08 -2.92
N ALA A 267 -13.76 -2.13 -2.20
CA ALA A 267 -13.43 -2.09 -0.77
C ALA A 267 -11.93 -1.84 -0.55
#